data_AF-A0A8E2E8Y5-F1
#
_entry.id   AF-A0A8E2E8Y5-F1
#
_cell.length_a   1.000
_cell.length_b   1.000
_cell.length_c   1.000
_cell.angle_alpha   90.00
_cell.angle_beta   90.00
_cell.angle_gamma   90.00
#
_symmetry.space_group_name_H-M   'P 1'
#
loop_
_entity.id
_entity.type
_entity.pdbx_description
1 polymer ?
#
loop_
_entity_poly.entity_id
_entity_poly.type
_entity_poly.pdbx_seq_one_letter_code
_entity_poly.pdbx_strand_id
1 'polypeptide(L)'
;CCERDQEECVLTMAGKPINVAHIYPFSMRYEYNAVNQPTPSFWTILRLFWTKERVDTWYNTIFPLGTEACHNLICLCPSAHRYWEKAYFALKPIRISDDKRRLDIQFFWLPLYNHASQVRILQRPSLPSGLDRGPYFTKLWNVYTEKKICSGDEIFLETDDPVARPLPDFRLLEMQWFLHRVTAISGAAEPQDDFRGDDSD
;
A
#
# COMPACT_ATOMS: atom_id res chain seq x y z
N CYS A 1 -6.50 -13.86 -3.43
CA CYS A 1 -5.33 -13.13 -3.98
C CYS A 1 -4.19 -14.07 -4.32
N CYS A 2 -3.75 -14.98 -3.44
CA CYS A 2 -2.62 -15.88 -3.73
C CYS A 2 -2.75 -16.65 -5.06
N GLU A 3 -3.94 -17.18 -5.37
CA GLU A 3 -4.18 -17.84 -6.66
C GLU A 3 -4.07 -16.87 -7.85
N ARG A 4 -4.60 -15.65 -7.71
CA ARG A 4 -4.48 -14.58 -8.72
C ARG A 4 -3.01 -14.23 -8.97
N ASP A 5 -2.25 -14.10 -7.89
CA ASP A 5 -0.85 -13.69 -7.89
C ASP A 5 0.11 -14.89 -8.05
N GLN A 6 -0.41 -16.07 -8.41
CA GLN A 6 0.35 -17.30 -8.69
C GLN A 6 1.29 -17.75 -7.56
N GLU A 7 0.94 -17.45 -6.31
CA GLU A 7 1.78 -17.66 -5.13
C GLU A 7 3.16 -16.95 -5.20
N GLU A 8 3.24 -15.85 -5.96
CA GLU A 8 4.42 -15.03 -6.14
C GLU A 8 4.21 -13.61 -5.57
N CYS A 9 5.33 -12.93 -5.30
CA CYS A 9 5.36 -11.51 -4.99
C CYS A 9 5.08 -10.70 -6.26
N VAL A 10 4.02 -9.88 -6.26
CA VAL A 10 3.63 -9.08 -7.44
C VAL A 10 4.67 -8.04 -7.86
N LEU A 11 5.66 -7.74 -7.02
CA LEU A 11 6.72 -6.78 -7.32
C LEU A 11 7.98 -7.47 -7.83
N THR A 12 8.45 -8.48 -7.10
CA THR A 12 9.74 -9.14 -7.36
C THR A 12 9.59 -10.39 -8.22
N MET A 13 8.36 -10.87 -8.44
CA MET A 13 8.05 -12.16 -9.05
C MET A 13 8.71 -13.35 -8.32
N ALA A 14 9.12 -13.14 -7.07
CA ALA A 14 9.70 -14.20 -6.26
C ALA A 14 8.57 -15.09 -5.73
N GLY A 15 8.74 -16.41 -5.84
CA GLY A 15 7.81 -17.37 -5.26
C GLY A 15 7.86 -17.42 -3.72
N LYS A 16 7.48 -18.58 -3.16
CA LYS A 16 7.38 -18.77 -1.70
C LYS A 16 8.72 -18.54 -0.96
N PRO A 17 8.68 -18.03 0.28
CA PRO A 17 7.49 -17.64 1.05
C PRO A 17 6.83 -16.34 0.56
N ILE A 18 5.51 -16.24 0.69
CA ILE A 18 4.72 -15.04 0.39
C ILE A 18 3.86 -14.63 1.59
N ASN A 19 3.67 -13.33 1.74
CA ASN A 19 2.79 -12.73 2.73
C ASN A 19 1.68 -11.96 2.00
N VAL A 20 0.45 -12.09 2.49
CA VAL A 20 -0.70 -11.34 1.97
C VAL A 20 -0.74 -9.99 2.68
N ALA A 21 -0.52 -8.92 1.92
CA ALA A 21 -0.62 -7.55 2.43
C ALA A 21 -1.99 -6.96 2.12
N HIS A 22 -2.59 -6.31 3.12
CA HIS A 22 -3.77 -5.48 2.95
C HIS A 22 -3.40 -4.10 2.40
N ILE A 23 -4.23 -3.58 1.49
CA ILE A 23 -4.12 -2.21 0.98
C ILE A 23 -4.76 -1.24 1.96
N TYR A 24 -6.01 -1.49 2.32
CA TYR A 24 -6.64 -0.93 3.51
C TYR A 24 -6.47 -1.90 4.70
N PRO A 25 -5.86 -1.46 5.80
CA PRO A 25 -5.36 -2.36 6.84
C PRO A 25 -6.47 -3.10 7.59
N PHE A 26 -6.21 -4.37 7.90
CA PHE A 26 -7.09 -5.23 8.70
C PHE A 26 -7.39 -4.68 10.10
N SER A 27 -6.42 -4.00 10.72
CA SER A 27 -6.59 -3.37 12.04
C SER A 27 -7.70 -2.31 12.05
N MET A 28 -8.06 -1.76 10.90
CA MET A 28 -9.12 -0.75 10.74
C MET A 28 -10.43 -1.33 10.18
N ARG A 29 -10.62 -2.66 10.23
CA ARG A 29 -11.82 -3.36 9.70
C ARG A 29 -13.14 -2.95 10.37
N TYR A 30 -13.07 -2.38 11.58
CA TYR A 30 -14.25 -1.89 12.31
C TYR A 30 -14.35 -0.35 12.34
N GLU A 31 -13.53 0.33 11.54
CA GLU A 31 -13.52 1.79 11.44
C GLU A 31 -14.66 2.28 10.53
N TYR A 32 -15.89 1.97 10.93
CA TYR A 32 -17.09 2.46 10.28
C TYR A 32 -17.28 3.95 10.58
N ASN A 33 -18.10 4.66 9.78
CA ASN A 33 -18.55 6.02 10.10
C ASN A 33 -19.42 6.00 11.38
N ALA A 34 -18.79 5.88 12.55
CA ALA A 34 -19.47 5.83 13.83
C ALA A 34 -19.91 7.24 14.22
N VAL A 35 -21.23 7.43 14.32
CA VAL A 35 -21.87 8.75 14.54
C VAL A 35 -21.61 9.29 15.96
N ASN A 36 -21.05 8.50 16.88
CA ASN A 36 -20.98 8.82 18.32
C ASN A 36 -19.58 8.64 18.95
N GLN A 37 -18.49 8.85 18.21
CA GLN A 37 -17.14 8.83 18.81
C GLN A 37 -16.67 10.24 19.22
N PRO A 38 -15.95 10.36 20.35
CA PRO A 38 -15.41 11.64 20.83
C PRO A 38 -14.30 12.18 19.92
N THR A 39 -13.64 11.30 19.15
CA THR A 39 -12.61 11.64 18.17
C THR A 39 -13.16 11.55 16.75
N PRO A 40 -12.75 12.45 15.83
CA PRO A 40 -13.15 12.34 14.45
C PRO A 40 -12.65 11.02 13.86
N SER A 41 -13.55 10.25 13.24
CA SER A 41 -13.18 9.00 12.57
C SER A 41 -12.13 9.22 11.49
N PHE A 42 -11.39 8.18 11.14
CA PHE A 42 -10.46 8.20 10.01
C PHE A 42 -11.08 8.82 8.74
N TRP A 43 -12.29 8.40 8.38
CA TRP A 43 -13.02 8.88 7.20
C TRP A 43 -13.42 10.35 7.30
N THR A 44 -13.78 10.82 8.50
CA THR A 44 -14.05 12.24 8.76
C THR A 44 -12.79 13.08 8.54
N ILE A 45 -11.62 12.59 8.97
CA ILE A 45 -10.34 13.28 8.78
C ILE A 45 -10.00 13.37 7.29
N LEU A 46 -10.18 12.29 6.52
CA LEU A 46 -9.93 12.32 5.06
C LEU A 46 -10.81 13.36 4.35
N ARG A 47 -12.05 13.57 4.79
CA ARG A 47 -12.95 14.59 4.21
C ARG A 47 -12.49 16.03 4.41
N LEU A 48 -11.50 16.28 5.27
CA LEU A 48 -10.86 17.60 5.37
C LEU A 48 -9.94 17.91 4.19
N PHE A 49 -9.42 16.87 3.52
CA PHE A 49 -8.43 17.00 2.44
C PHE A 49 -8.99 16.63 1.07
N TRP A 50 -9.98 15.73 1.02
CA TRP A 50 -10.63 15.28 -0.21
C TRP A 50 -12.13 15.47 -0.17
N THR A 51 -12.74 15.61 -1.35
CA THR A 51 -14.20 15.70 -1.50
C THR A 51 -14.91 14.50 -0.88
N LYS A 52 -16.09 14.73 -0.29
CA LYS A 52 -16.93 13.67 0.29
C LYS A 52 -17.14 12.50 -0.68
N GLU A 53 -17.46 12.77 -1.94
CA GLU A 53 -17.70 11.73 -2.96
C GLU A 53 -16.50 10.78 -3.14
N ARG A 54 -15.29 11.34 -3.22
CA ARG A 54 -14.05 10.55 -3.33
C ARG A 54 -13.83 9.66 -2.12
N VAL A 55 -13.98 10.22 -0.91
CA VAL A 55 -13.82 9.48 0.34
C VAL A 55 -14.88 8.39 0.47
N ASP A 56 -16.13 8.68 0.11
CA ASP A 56 -17.22 7.72 0.10
C ASP A 56 -16.95 6.59 -0.90
N THR A 57 -16.31 6.89 -2.04
CA THR A 57 -15.92 5.88 -3.02
C THR A 57 -14.88 4.91 -2.44
N TRP A 58 -13.87 5.41 -1.72
CA TRP A 58 -12.90 4.55 -1.02
C TRP A 58 -13.59 3.69 0.05
N TYR A 59 -14.41 4.30 0.90
CA TYR A 59 -15.18 3.63 1.95
C TYR A 59 -16.03 2.48 1.36
N ASN A 60 -16.84 2.79 0.35
CA ASN A 60 -17.76 1.84 -0.27
C ASN A 60 -17.05 0.74 -1.07
N THR A 61 -15.75 0.88 -1.33
CA THR A 61 -14.96 -0.20 -1.94
C THR A 61 -14.57 -1.26 -0.91
N ILE A 62 -14.41 -0.88 0.36
CA ILE A 62 -13.93 -1.79 1.43
C ILE A 62 -15.09 -2.49 2.12
N PHE A 63 -16.02 -1.72 2.70
CA PHE A 63 -16.92 -2.27 3.73
C PHE A 63 -18.02 -3.20 3.24
N PRO A 64 -18.52 -3.13 1.99
CA PRO A 64 -19.52 -4.11 1.53
C PRO A 64 -19.01 -5.55 1.50
N LEU A 65 -17.70 -5.76 1.27
CA LEU A 65 -17.08 -7.07 1.15
C LEU A 65 -16.08 -7.38 2.29
N GLY A 66 -15.71 -6.37 3.06
CA GLY A 66 -14.76 -6.46 4.16
C GLY A 66 -13.30 -6.37 3.70
N THR A 67 -12.40 -6.27 4.67
CA THR A 67 -10.95 -6.11 4.43
C THR A 67 -10.28 -7.34 3.83
N GLU A 68 -10.89 -8.52 3.95
CA GLU A 68 -10.36 -9.78 3.42
C GLU A 68 -10.73 -10.01 1.94
N ALA A 69 -11.44 -9.06 1.31
CA ALA A 69 -11.81 -9.18 -0.08
C ALA A 69 -10.57 -9.15 -1.00
N CYS A 70 -10.56 -9.98 -2.05
CA CYS A 70 -9.39 -10.15 -2.94
C CYS A 70 -8.86 -8.84 -3.54
N HIS A 71 -9.74 -7.88 -3.84
CA HIS A 71 -9.37 -6.56 -4.38
C HIS A 71 -8.67 -5.64 -3.36
N ASN A 72 -8.66 -5.99 -2.07
CA ASN A 72 -7.95 -5.27 -1.01
C ASN A 72 -6.60 -5.94 -0.66
N LEU A 73 -6.23 -7.01 -1.36
CA LEU A 73 -5.09 -7.86 -1.00
C LEU A 73 -4.10 -7.97 -2.16
N ILE A 74 -2.80 -7.95 -1.84
CA ILE A 74 -1.68 -8.24 -2.75
C ILE A 74 -0.70 -9.21 -2.12
N CYS A 75 -0.10 -10.09 -2.92
CA CYS A 75 0.97 -10.97 -2.45
C CYS A 75 2.34 -10.30 -2.56
N LEU A 76 3.08 -10.26 -1.47
CA LEU A 76 4.42 -9.69 -1.37
C LEU A 76 5.38 -10.72 -0.75
N CYS A 77 6.64 -10.73 -1.17
CA CYS A 77 7.68 -11.48 -0.47
C CYS A 77 7.90 -10.86 0.93
N PRO A 78 8.41 -11.61 1.93
CA PRO A 78 8.48 -11.14 3.31
C PRO A 78 9.16 -9.79 3.48
N SER A 79 10.26 -9.54 2.77
CA SER A 79 10.95 -8.25 2.81
C SER A 79 10.08 -7.12 2.24
N ALA A 80 9.47 -7.32 1.07
CA ALA A 80 8.57 -6.33 0.47
C ALA A 80 7.34 -6.07 1.34
N HIS A 81 6.81 -7.09 2.02
CA HIS A 81 5.71 -6.94 2.97
C HIS A 81 6.10 -6.04 4.15
N ARG A 82 7.26 -6.26 4.77
CA ARG A 82 7.75 -5.38 5.85
C ARG A 82 7.99 -3.95 5.36
N TYR A 83 8.50 -3.79 4.15
CA TYR A 83 8.70 -2.46 3.55
C TYR A 83 7.37 -1.76 3.25
N TRP A 84 6.34 -2.51 2.88
CA TRP A 84 4.98 -1.99 2.71
C TRP A 84 4.41 -1.49 4.03
N GLU A 85 4.46 -2.30 5.10
CA GLU A 85 3.97 -1.92 6.44
C GLU A 85 4.61 -0.63 6.97
N LYS A 86 5.90 -0.44 6.68
CA LYS A 86 6.67 0.73 7.11
C LYS A 86 6.63 1.92 6.13
N ALA A 87 5.80 1.83 5.09
CA ALA A 87 5.72 2.84 4.03
C ALA A 87 7.08 3.22 3.41
N TYR A 88 7.99 2.25 3.23
CA TYR A 88 9.27 2.47 2.54
C TYR A 88 9.09 2.67 1.04
N PHE A 89 7.98 2.19 0.49
CA PHE A 89 7.58 2.43 -0.88
C PHE A 89 6.06 2.66 -0.97
N ALA A 90 5.63 3.18 -2.11
CA ALA A 90 4.23 3.30 -2.47
C ALA A 90 4.00 2.87 -3.92
N LEU A 91 2.77 2.45 -4.21
CA LEU A 91 2.36 1.98 -5.53
C LEU A 91 1.33 2.94 -6.09
N LYS A 92 1.69 3.66 -7.15
CA LYS A 92 0.77 4.58 -7.82
C LYS A 92 0.00 3.81 -8.90
N PRO A 93 -1.33 3.69 -8.83
CA PRO A 93 -2.09 3.09 -9.92
C PRO A 93 -2.07 4.02 -11.15
N ILE A 94 -1.81 3.47 -12.34
CA ILE A 94 -1.71 4.23 -13.60
C ILE A 94 -2.98 4.06 -14.42
N ARG A 95 -3.31 2.81 -14.73
CA ARG A 95 -4.49 2.44 -15.53
C ARG A 95 -4.89 1.00 -15.27
N ILE A 96 -6.17 0.73 -15.47
CA ILE A 96 -6.72 -0.61 -15.56
C ILE A 96 -7.24 -0.81 -16.98
N SER A 97 -7.06 -2.00 -17.55
CA SER A 97 -7.60 -2.35 -18.85
C SER A 97 -9.13 -2.39 -18.83
N ASP A 98 -9.76 -2.21 -20.00
CA ASP A 98 -11.23 -2.19 -20.12
C ASP A 98 -11.88 -3.52 -19.70
N ASP A 99 -11.20 -4.63 -19.96
CA ASP A 99 -11.59 -5.98 -19.54
C ASP A 99 -11.28 -6.27 -18.06
N LYS A 100 -10.64 -5.33 -17.36
CA LYS A 100 -10.21 -5.41 -15.95
C LYS A 100 -9.24 -6.55 -15.64
N ARG A 101 -8.54 -7.06 -16.67
CA ARG A 101 -7.57 -8.17 -16.53
C ARG A 101 -6.14 -7.72 -16.31
N ARG A 102 -5.83 -6.44 -16.53
CA ARG A 102 -4.50 -5.87 -16.32
C ARG A 102 -4.58 -4.55 -15.58
N LEU A 103 -3.73 -4.40 -14.57
CA LEU A 103 -3.54 -3.17 -13.81
C LEU A 103 -2.08 -2.77 -13.89
N ASP A 104 -1.80 -1.62 -14.49
CA ASP A 104 -0.46 -1.04 -14.48
C ASP A 104 -0.30 -0.13 -13.25
N ILE A 105 0.77 -0.34 -12.50
CA ILE A 105 1.17 0.44 -11.35
C ILE A 105 2.59 0.97 -11.55
N GLN A 106 2.90 2.10 -10.90
CA GLN A 106 4.24 2.66 -10.86
C GLN A 106 4.78 2.55 -9.45
N PHE A 107 5.96 1.96 -9.32
CA PHE A 107 6.64 1.79 -8.04
C PHE A 107 7.40 3.06 -7.64
N PHE A 108 7.36 3.44 -6.37
CA PHE A 108 8.20 4.53 -5.83
C PHE A 108 8.77 4.17 -4.46
N TRP A 109 10.09 4.15 -4.34
CA TRP A 109 10.77 4.29 -3.05
C TRP A 109 10.45 5.65 -2.44
N LEU A 110 10.13 5.64 -1.15
CA LEU A 110 9.82 6.83 -0.36
C LEU A 110 11.03 7.21 0.50
N PRO A 111 11.52 8.47 0.41
CA PRO A 111 12.65 8.90 1.22
C PRO A 111 12.26 9.01 2.70
N LEU A 112 13.20 8.72 3.59
CA LEU A 112 13.05 8.99 5.02
C LEU A 112 13.11 10.51 5.25
N TYR A 113 12.11 11.04 5.91
CA TYR A 113 12.16 12.36 6.51
C TYR A 113 12.37 12.20 8.01
N ASN A 114 13.37 12.90 8.55
CA ASN A 114 13.50 13.00 10.00
C ASN A 114 12.33 13.82 10.53
N HIS A 115 11.74 13.37 11.64
CA HIS A 115 10.71 14.14 12.32
C HIS A 115 11.22 15.56 12.60
N ALA A 116 10.46 16.55 12.12
CA ALA A 116 10.71 17.96 12.38
C ALA A 116 9.50 18.53 13.13
N SER A 117 9.74 19.18 14.26
CA SER A 117 8.67 19.84 15.04
C SER A 117 7.98 20.97 14.29
N GLN A 118 8.64 21.49 13.25
CA GLN A 118 8.13 22.54 12.38
C GLN A 118 8.57 22.27 10.94
N VAL A 119 7.64 22.46 10.00
CA VAL A 119 7.90 22.38 8.57
C VAL A 119 7.33 23.62 7.89
N ARG A 120 7.98 24.10 6.83
CA ARG A 120 7.43 25.20 6.04
C ARG A 120 6.24 24.67 5.23
N ILE A 121 5.05 25.24 5.44
CA ILE A 121 3.81 24.76 4.77
C ILE A 121 3.90 24.77 3.24
N LEU A 122 4.71 25.67 2.67
CA LEU A 122 4.92 25.78 1.22
C LEU A 122 6.06 24.89 0.69
N GLN A 123 6.77 24.18 1.56
CA GLN A 123 7.82 23.25 1.15
C GLN A 123 7.18 22.06 0.46
N ARG A 124 7.43 21.91 -0.84
CA ARG A 124 6.99 20.74 -1.59
C ARG A 124 7.89 19.55 -1.24
N PRO A 125 7.32 18.43 -0.75
CA PRO A 125 8.10 17.23 -0.53
C PRO A 125 8.63 16.71 -1.88
N SER A 126 9.91 16.35 -1.93
CA SER A 126 10.51 15.77 -3.12
C SER A 126 10.17 14.29 -3.21
N LEU A 127 9.78 13.85 -4.40
CA LEU A 127 9.68 12.43 -4.74
C LEU A 127 10.56 12.19 -5.99
N PRO A 128 11.87 11.94 -5.80
CA PRO A 128 12.78 11.81 -6.91
C PRO A 128 12.44 10.58 -7.75
N SER A 129 12.38 10.76 -9.07
CA SER A 129 12.37 9.64 -10.02
C SER A 129 13.73 8.94 -10.01
N GLY A 130 13.74 7.62 -10.21
CA GLY A 130 14.97 6.86 -10.33
C GLY A 130 15.72 6.59 -9.02
N LEU A 131 15.11 6.82 -7.85
CA LEU A 131 15.67 6.29 -6.60
C LEU A 131 15.84 4.78 -6.75
N ASP A 132 17.04 4.31 -6.44
CA ASP A 132 17.46 2.94 -6.72
C ASP A 132 17.45 2.06 -5.47
N ARG A 133 16.97 2.62 -4.36
CA ARG A 133 16.91 2.05 -3.02
C ARG A 133 15.91 2.82 -2.16
N GLY A 134 15.36 2.13 -1.18
CA GLY A 134 14.55 2.72 -0.12
C GLY A 134 15.38 3.14 1.10
N PRO A 135 14.68 3.46 2.20
CA PRO A 135 15.23 3.63 3.54
C PRO A 135 16.21 2.51 3.92
N TYR A 136 17.24 2.84 4.71
CA TYR A 136 18.22 1.87 5.24
C TYR A 136 18.87 0.96 4.17
N PHE A 137 19.10 1.49 2.96
CA PHE A 137 19.68 0.76 1.82
C PHE A 137 18.87 -0.47 1.37
N THR A 138 17.56 -0.49 1.67
CA THR A 138 16.65 -1.54 1.19
C THR A 138 16.51 -1.50 -0.32
N LYS A 139 16.43 -2.69 -0.93
CA LYS A 139 16.35 -2.87 -2.38
C LYS A 139 15.51 -4.09 -2.70
N LEU A 140 14.90 -4.08 -3.88
CA LEU A 140 14.13 -5.20 -4.43
C LEU A 140 14.62 -5.48 -5.85
N TRP A 141 14.53 -6.73 -6.26
CA TRP A 141 14.88 -7.19 -7.61
C TRP A 141 13.74 -8.03 -8.16
N ASN A 142 13.44 -7.83 -9.44
CA ASN A 142 12.61 -8.75 -10.19
C ASN A 142 13.45 -9.98 -10.55
N VAL A 143 13.04 -11.17 -10.10
CA VAL A 143 13.86 -12.40 -10.20
C VAL A 143 13.91 -12.95 -11.63
N TYR A 144 12.87 -12.72 -12.44
CA TYR A 144 12.85 -13.19 -13.83
C TYR A 144 13.71 -12.34 -14.76
N THR A 145 13.65 -11.02 -14.59
CA THR A 145 14.41 -10.08 -15.43
C THR A 145 15.80 -9.77 -14.88
N GLU A 146 16.09 -10.20 -13.65
CA GLU A 146 17.30 -9.86 -12.87
C GLU A 146 17.54 -8.35 -12.71
N LYS A 147 16.49 -7.54 -12.84
CA LYS A 147 16.57 -6.09 -12.73
C LYS A 147 16.19 -5.60 -11.34
N LYS A 148 16.96 -4.62 -10.86
CA LYS A 148 16.66 -3.88 -9.63
C LYS A 148 15.45 -2.98 -9.84
N ILE A 149 14.53 -2.99 -8.88
CA ILE A 149 13.33 -2.15 -8.90
C ILE A 149 13.68 -0.75 -8.39
N CYS A 150 13.43 0.26 -9.22
CA CYS A 150 13.72 1.66 -8.98
C CYS A 150 12.42 2.49 -8.97
N SER A 151 12.46 3.67 -8.37
CA SER A 151 11.33 4.61 -8.42
C SER A 151 11.05 5.03 -9.87
N GLY A 152 9.79 4.93 -10.26
CA GLY A 152 9.33 5.20 -11.61
C GLY A 152 9.15 3.95 -12.46
N ASP A 153 9.64 2.78 -12.02
CA ASP A 153 9.45 1.52 -12.74
C ASP A 153 7.96 1.17 -12.80
N GLU A 154 7.51 0.78 -13.99
CA GLU A 154 6.16 0.27 -14.22
C GLU A 154 6.14 -1.24 -14.00
N ILE A 155 5.18 -1.67 -13.19
CA ILE A 155 4.90 -3.07 -12.88
C ILE A 155 3.44 -3.30 -13.26
N PHE A 156 3.13 -4.45 -13.83
CA PHE A 156 1.77 -4.83 -14.15
C PHE A 156 1.34 -6.03 -13.31
N LEU A 157 0.07 -6.03 -12.92
CA LEU A 157 -0.60 -7.17 -12.30
C LEU A 157 -1.67 -7.67 -13.26
N GLU A 158 -1.85 -8.98 -13.33
CA GLU A 158 -2.81 -9.61 -14.21
C GLU A 158 -3.74 -10.57 -13.46
N THR A 159 -4.91 -10.79 -14.05
CA THR A 159 -5.85 -11.84 -13.63
C THR A 159 -6.48 -12.49 -14.85
N ASP A 160 -6.67 -13.80 -14.77
CA ASP A 160 -7.35 -14.59 -15.77
C ASP A 160 -8.89 -14.55 -15.59
N ASP A 161 -9.36 -14.25 -14.38
CA ASP A 161 -10.77 -14.11 -14.03
C ASP A 161 -11.00 -12.83 -13.18
N PRO A 162 -11.42 -11.72 -13.81
CA PRO A 162 -11.63 -10.46 -13.10
C PRO A 162 -12.86 -10.47 -12.18
N VAL A 163 -13.70 -11.50 -12.21
CA VAL A 163 -14.89 -11.63 -11.34
C VAL A 163 -14.54 -12.47 -10.11
N ALA A 164 -14.01 -13.67 -10.30
CA ALA A 164 -13.65 -14.56 -9.19
C ALA A 164 -12.37 -14.12 -8.48
N ARG A 165 -11.40 -13.59 -9.24
CA ARG A 165 -10.07 -13.19 -8.77
C ARG A 165 -9.76 -11.75 -9.22
N PRO A 166 -10.54 -10.75 -8.77
CA PRO A 166 -10.33 -9.38 -9.19
C PRO A 166 -8.93 -8.90 -8.81
N LEU A 167 -8.36 -8.03 -9.65
CA LEU A 167 -7.18 -7.26 -9.34
C LEU A 167 -7.40 -6.34 -8.12
N PRO A 168 -6.32 -5.86 -7.49
CA PRO A 168 -6.41 -4.79 -6.50
C PRO A 168 -7.27 -3.62 -7.01
N ASP A 169 -8.18 -3.13 -6.17
CA ASP A 169 -9.05 -2.04 -6.59
C ASP A 169 -8.22 -0.77 -6.76
N PHE A 170 -8.33 -0.17 -7.95
CA PHE A 170 -7.60 1.03 -8.34
C PHE A 170 -7.74 2.15 -7.30
N ARG A 171 -8.93 2.32 -6.75
CA ARG A 171 -9.26 3.43 -5.84
C ARG A 171 -8.63 3.20 -4.46
N LEU A 172 -8.51 1.94 -4.03
CA LEU A 172 -7.81 1.60 -2.78
C LEU A 172 -6.31 1.83 -2.92
N LEU A 173 -5.71 1.42 -4.04
CA LEU A 173 -4.31 1.73 -4.31
C LEU A 173 -4.08 3.24 -4.39
N GLU A 174 -5.03 3.99 -4.96
CA GLU A 174 -4.93 5.44 -5.03
C GLU A 174 -4.97 6.09 -3.64
N MET A 175 -5.89 5.66 -2.76
CA MET A 175 -5.94 6.09 -1.37
C MET A 175 -4.61 5.77 -0.67
N GLN A 176 -4.16 4.52 -0.77
CA GLN A 176 -2.93 4.06 -0.15
C GLN A 176 -1.71 4.86 -0.66
N TRP A 177 -1.67 5.17 -1.95
CA TRP A 177 -0.61 5.98 -2.57
C TRP A 177 -0.48 7.34 -1.89
N PHE A 178 -1.59 8.00 -1.55
CA PHE A 178 -1.55 9.23 -0.78
C PHE A 178 -1.10 8.99 0.66
N LEU A 179 -1.68 8.00 1.33
CA LEU A 179 -1.43 7.74 2.75
C LEU A 179 0.01 7.33 3.02
N HIS A 180 0.59 6.42 2.24
CA HIS A 180 2.00 6.01 2.40
C HIS A 180 2.95 7.19 2.22
N ARG A 181 2.67 8.10 1.27
CA ARG A 181 3.48 9.30 1.09
C ARG A 181 3.37 10.24 2.29
N VAL A 182 2.18 10.43 2.84
CA VAL A 182 1.97 11.22 4.06
C VAL A 182 2.70 10.59 5.24
N THR A 183 2.63 9.26 5.39
CA THR A 183 3.34 8.51 6.42
C THR A 183 4.86 8.68 6.31
N ALA A 184 5.44 8.54 5.12
CA ALA A 184 6.88 8.72 4.94
C ALA A 184 7.34 10.16 5.22
N ILE A 185 6.52 11.17 4.88
CA ILE A 185 6.82 12.59 5.13
C ILE A 185 6.68 12.95 6.61
N SER A 186 5.77 12.31 7.35
CA SER A 186 5.55 12.64 8.76
C SER A 186 6.78 12.35 9.63
N GLY A 187 7.67 11.46 9.17
CA GLY A 187 8.85 11.05 9.92
C GLY A 187 8.50 10.39 11.25
N ALA A 188 7.27 9.90 11.40
CA ALA A 188 6.83 9.24 12.62
C ALA A 188 7.75 8.06 12.93
N ALA A 189 8.14 7.93 14.19
CA ALA A 189 8.96 6.81 14.64
C ALA A 189 8.24 5.50 14.28
N GLU A 190 9.00 4.55 13.73
CA GLU A 190 8.48 3.20 13.49
C GLU A 190 7.95 2.65 14.83
N PRO A 191 6.76 2.02 14.85
CA PRO A 191 6.35 1.24 16.01
C PRO A 191 7.47 0.24 16.30
N GLN A 192 7.93 0.18 17.54
CA GLN A 192 8.85 -0.88 17.94
C GLN A 192 8.14 -2.21 17.68
N ASP A 193 8.81 -3.14 16.99
CA ASP A 193 8.34 -4.52 16.89
C ASP A 193 8.40 -5.08 18.32
N ASP A 194 7.28 -5.01 19.06
CA ASP A 194 7.12 -5.66 20.35
C ASP A 194 7.27 -7.17 20.09
N PHE A 195 8.49 -7.69 20.24
CA PHE A 195 8.75 -9.12 20.36
C PHE A 195 8.11 -9.59 21.68
N ARG A 196 6.80 -9.77 21.68
CA ARG A 196 6.14 -10.58 22.71
C ARG A 196 6.59 -12.02 22.47
N GLY A 197 7.69 -12.38 23.11
CA GLY A 197 8.05 -13.77 23.34
C GLY A 197 6.93 -14.40 24.14
N ASP A 198 6.16 -15.26 23.49
CA ASP A 198 5.21 -16.12 24.15
C ASP A 198 6.00 -17.31 24.72
N ASP A 199 6.79 -17.03 25.76
CA ASP A 199 7.22 -18.06 26.69
C ASP A 199 6.08 -18.21 27.70
N SER A 200 5.29 -19.28 27.53
CA SER A 200 4.41 -19.80 28.56
C SER A 200 4.49 -21.32 28.53
N ASP A 201 4.95 -21.86 29.66
CA ASP A 201 5.31 -23.26 29.98
C ASP A 201 4.38 -24.36 29.43
#